data_AF-A0A813ENX5-F1
#
_entry.id   AF-A0A813ENX5-F1
#
_cell.length_a   1.000
_cell.length_b   1.000
_cell.length_c   1.000
_cell.angle_alpha   90.00
_cell.angle_beta   90.00
_cell.angle_gamma   90.00
#
_symmetry.space_group_name_H-M   'P 1'
#
loop_
_entity.id
_entity.type
_entity.pdbx_description
1 polymer ?
#
loop_
_entity_poly.entity_id
_entity_poly.type
_entity_poly.pdbx_seq_one_letter_code
_entity_poly.pdbx_strand_id
1 'polypeptide(L)'
;MNIVTQANVDVQPYAFTTKSLFVGHLDHNYVKWQVIDTPGILDHPLEDRNTIEMTAITALAHLPAAVLFFVDISEMCGYPIPIQVALFHSIKPLFRNRPLLIILNKTDLRKLSELSPEDRALIDSMADADHGGAAVQFFETSCASKDGVDAALTKGCELLLDRRVEQKVKSGKADSLRNRLHVTNMTAPVNRPPCIPSSVAQQKGGDGNTAEQEQHEKLERERMEELGGAGVYSVDLWRRALLEDTSWKYDVVPEIMDGHNVIDFVDPDIDKKLEMLEREEAMLMAETSLGDDEEVLKKWKHTQGFLDELHSKMRQRRIERKLAKSRNGNPVTRKKMKKGSEVEKELNEKGLDGAKVRGRSVSKGRKDRDSSILGKRKRDATENGEDQGRAESAARMRSVSRMKGLPTEKAANDVEKVRRKRMKLREKDGRKGEGDKWVPDWKPKHLYSGKRGIGKTDRR
;
A
#
# COMPACT_ATOMS: atom_id res chain seq x y z
N MET A 1 26.48 28.03 35.93
CA MET A 1 25.29 27.42 35.31
C MET A 1 24.81 28.17 34.06
N ASN A 2 24.43 29.45 34.17
CA ASN A 2 23.88 30.23 33.03
C ASN A 2 24.84 30.41 31.84
N ILE A 3 26.17 30.35 32.07
CA ILE A 3 27.17 30.45 30.99
C ILE A 3 27.22 29.16 30.17
N VAL A 4 27.07 28.01 30.82
CA VAL A 4 27.25 26.67 30.22
C VAL A 4 25.94 26.02 29.76
N THR A 5 24.78 26.56 30.16
CA THR A 5 23.47 26.01 29.84
C THR A 5 22.47 27.13 29.54
N GLN A 6 21.37 26.80 28.87
CA GLN A 6 20.24 27.74 28.66
C GLN A 6 19.36 27.93 29.91
N ALA A 7 19.81 27.49 31.09
CA ALA A 7 19.10 27.76 32.33
C ALA A 7 19.16 29.27 32.66
N ASN A 8 18.05 29.80 33.16
CA ASN A 8 17.97 31.20 33.58
C ASN A 8 17.76 31.25 35.10
N VAL A 9 18.86 31.19 35.83
CA VAL A 9 18.88 31.26 37.30
C VAL A 9 19.29 32.66 37.74
N ASP A 10 18.59 33.20 38.73
CA ASP A 10 18.89 34.53 39.28
C ASP A 10 20.27 34.55 39.95
N VAL A 11 21.04 35.60 39.66
CA VAL A 11 22.35 35.87 40.26
C VAL A 11 22.28 37.21 40.97
N GLN A 12 22.47 37.22 42.29
CA GLN A 12 22.46 38.41 43.13
C GLN A 12 23.72 38.42 44.01
N PRO A 13 24.20 39.59 44.47
CA PRO A 13 25.47 39.70 45.21
C PRO A 13 25.39 39.23 46.67
N TYR A 14 24.23 38.76 47.13
CA TYR A 14 24.02 38.27 48.51
C TYR A 14 23.83 36.75 48.56
N ALA A 15 24.14 36.16 49.72
CA ALA A 15 24.04 34.72 49.94
C ALA A 15 22.58 34.22 49.84
N PHE A 16 22.41 32.92 49.54
CA PHE A 16 21.10 32.25 49.42
C PHE A 16 20.16 32.87 48.37
N THR A 17 20.73 33.39 47.27
CA THR A 17 19.95 33.79 46.10
C THR A 17 19.14 32.61 45.55
N THR A 18 19.76 31.43 45.46
CA THR A 18 19.08 30.18 45.11
C THR A 18 18.65 29.44 46.38
N LYS A 19 17.36 29.09 46.47
CA LYS A 19 16.75 28.38 47.61
C LYS A 19 16.32 26.95 47.26
N SER A 20 16.51 26.53 46.03
CA SER A 20 16.10 25.23 45.50
C SER A 20 17.12 24.76 44.48
N LEU A 21 17.06 23.47 44.12
CA LEU A 21 17.91 22.91 43.07
C LEU A 21 17.41 23.38 41.70
N PHE A 22 18.31 23.95 40.91
CA PHE A 22 18.03 24.25 39.51
C PHE A 22 18.76 23.27 38.60
N VAL A 23 18.15 22.93 37.47
CA VAL A 23 18.73 21.98 36.50
C VAL A 23 18.87 22.67 35.15
N GLY A 24 20.06 22.58 34.57
CA GLY A 24 20.40 23.05 33.24
C GLY A 24 20.85 21.87 32.39
N HIS A 25 20.59 21.95 31.09
CA HIS A 25 20.97 20.93 30.12
C HIS A 25 22.07 21.46 29.21
N LEU A 26 23.03 20.60 28.89
CA LEU A 26 24.03 20.84 27.86
C LEU A 26 24.32 19.56 27.09
N ASP A 27 24.82 19.73 25.87
CA ASP A 27 25.28 18.63 25.03
C ASP A 27 26.81 18.64 24.96
N HIS A 28 27.45 17.53 25.30
CA HIS A 28 28.90 17.37 25.22
C HIS A 28 29.22 15.94 24.76
N ASN A 29 30.11 15.81 23.77
CA ASN A 29 30.46 14.54 23.10
C ASN A 29 29.24 13.74 22.63
N TYR A 30 28.25 14.44 22.03
CA TYR A 30 26.98 13.86 21.55
C TYR A 30 26.15 13.17 22.65
N VAL A 31 26.38 13.52 23.91
CA VAL A 31 25.63 13.02 25.07
C VAL A 31 24.99 14.21 25.78
N LYS A 32 23.75 14.01 26.26
CA LYS A 32 23.02 14.98 27.09
C LYS A 32 23.51 14.92 28.53
N TRP A 33 23.95 16.06 29.04
CA TRP A 33 24.37 16.26 30.43
C TRP A 33 23.38 17.15 31.17
N GLN A 34 23.34 16.95 32.49
CA GLN A 34 22.56 17.76 33.42
C GLN A 34 23.52 18.42 34.38
N VAL A 35 23.45 19.75 34.45
CA VAL A 35 24.15 20.55 35.45
C VAL A 35 23.14 20.93 36.52
N ILE A 36 23.41 20.56 37.76
CA ILE A 36 22.52 20.85 38.88
C ILE A 36 23.18 21.92 39.72
N ASP A 37 22.52 23.05 39.84
CA ASP A 37 22.93 24.14 40.73
C ASP A 37 22.30 23.93 42.10
N THR A 38 23.15 23.98 43.12
CA THR A 38 22.76 23.74 44.52
C THR A 38 22.71 25.05 45.29
N PRO A 39 21.78 25.23 46.24
CA PRO A 39 21.88 26.34 47.17
C PRO A 39 23.21 26.27 47.95
N GLY A 40 23.72 27.43 48.36
CA GLY A 40 24.95 27.53 49.13
C GLY A 40 24.88 26.78 50.46
N ILE A 41 26.02 26.24 50.90
CA ILE A 41 26.19 25.54 52.18
C ILE A 41 27.15 26.34 53.05
N LEU A 42 26.81 26.58 54.31
CA LEU A 42 27.68 27.23 55.28
C LEU A 42 28.37 26.23 56.23
N ASP A 43 29.42 26.71 56.90
CA ASP A 43 30.26 25.91 57.79
C ASP A 43 29.69 25.83 59.22
N HIS A 44 28.66 25.03 59.38
CA HIS A 44 28.14 24.59 60.68
C HIS A 44 27.78 23.09 60.66
N PRO A 45 27.67 22.45 61.85
CA PRO A 45 27.39 21.02 61.98
C PRO A 45 26.15 20.59 61.19
N LEU A 46 26.14 19.34 60.74
CA LEU A 46 25.05 18.78 59.92
C LEU A 46 23.67 18.90 60.57
N GLU A 47 23.61 18.82 61.91
CA GLU A 47 22.39 18.87 62.71
C GLU A 47 21.75 20.27 62.75
N ASP A 48 22.56 21.31 62.58
CA ASP A 48 22.14 22.72 62.67
C ASP A 48 21.82 23.31 61.29
N ARG A 49 21.76 22.50 60.23
CA ARG A 49 21.57 22.97 58.85
C ARG A 49 20.12 23.24 58.52
N ASN A 50 19.90 24.32 57.77
CA ASN A 50 18.56 24.70 57.31
C ASN A 50 18.04 23.72 56.25
N THR A 51 16.72 23.71 56.05
CA THR A 51 16.05 22.88 55.01
C THR A 51 16.61 23.13 53.61
N ILE A 52 17.01 24.37 53.31
CA ILE A 52 17.63 24.77 52.05
C ILE A 52 18.99 24.07 51.88
N GLU A 53 19.83 24.09 52.90
CA GLU A 53 21.16 23.46 52.87
C GLU A 53 21.08 21.93 52.90
N MET A 54 20.13 21.38 53.64
CA MET A 54 19.81 19.96 53.64
C MET A 54 19.41 19.47 52.24
N THR A 55 18.80 20.33 51.43
CA THR A 55 18.49 20.01 50.03
C THR A 55 19.78 19.83 49.21
N ALA A 56 20.78 20.70 49.39
CA ALA A 56 22.09 20.56 48.74
C ALA A 56 22.83 19.30 49.22
N ILE A 57 22.82 19.00 50.53
CA ILE A 57 23.42 17.78 51.07
C ILE A 57 22.74 16.53 50.51
N THR A 58 21.41 16.53 50.42
CA THR A 58 20.66 15.39 49.87
C THR A 58 21.04 15.13 48.42
N ALA A 59 21.17 16.18 47.60
CA ALA A 59 21.67 16.06 46.23
C ALA A 59 23.11 15.48 46.19
N LEU A 60 23.99 16.02 47.02
CA LEU A 60 25.37 15.55 47.18
C LEU A 60 25.49 14.16 47.82
N ALA A 61 24.47 13.64 48.50
CA ALA A 61 24.49 12.30 49.09
C ALA A 61 23.98 11.22 48.12
N HIS A 62 23.01 11.55 47.26
CA HIS A 62 22.31 10.55 46.45
C HIS A 62 22.61 10.57 44.94
N LEU A 63 23.04 11.69 44.37
CA LEU A 63 23.22 11.78 42.91
C LEU A 63 24.54 11.19 42.42
N PRO A 64 24.55 10.24 41.45
CA PRO A 64 25.79 9.73 40.85
C PRO A 64 26.35 10.71 39.80
N ALA A 65 26.97 11.79 40.29
CA ALA A 65 27.49 12.90 39.50
C ALA A 65 28.97 13.20 39.82
N ALA A 66 29.63 13.93 38.93
CA ALA A 66 30.86 14.63 39.27
C ALA A 66 30.51 15.89 40.07
N VAL A 67 31.30 16.17 41.10
CA VAL A 67 31.11 17.32 41.97
C VAL A 67 32.13 18.39 41.59
N LEU A 68 31.63 19.61 41.38
CA LEU A 68 32.43 20.79 41.08
C LEU A 68 32.42 21.66 42.34
N PHE A 69 33.56 21.74 43.02
CA PHE A 69 33.70 22.56 44.22
C PHE A 69 34.31 23.91 43.84
N PHE A 70 33.57 25.00 44.05
CA PHE A 70 33.98 26.34 43.66
C PHE A 70 34.65 27.05 44.84
N VAL A 71 35.87 27.57 44.59
CA VAL A 71 36.64 28.40 45.51
C VAL A 71 36.79 29.78 44.88
N ASP A 72 36.49 30.82 45.64
CA ASP A 72 36.69 32.21 45.21
C ASP A 72 38.05 32.71 45.73
N ILE A 73 39.04 32.77 44.84
CA ILE A 73 40.41 33.22 45.18
C ILE A 73 40.43 34.71 45.57
N SER A 74 39.48 35.50 45.05
CA SER A 74 39.43 36.94 45.27
C SER A 74 38.90 37.32 46.66
N GLU A 75 38.34 36.36 47.41
CA GLU A 75 37.67 36.57 48.71
C GLU A 75 36.46 37.54 48.68
N MET A 76 36.04 37.99 47.50
CA MET A 76 34.89 38.88 47.31
C MET A 76 33.55 38.23 47.67
N CYS A 77 33.51 36.92 47.88
CA CYS A 77 32.36 36.19 48.42
C CYS A 77 32.09 36.49 49.91
N GLY A 78 32.96 37.24 50.58
CA GLY A 78 32.83 37.58 52.00
C GLY A 78 33.42 36.54 52.95
N TYR A 79 34.04 35.47 52.41
CA TYR A 79 34.72 34.43 53.19
C TYR A 79 36.19 34.30 52.76
N PRO A 80 37.14 34.35 53.72
CA PRO A 80 38.56 34.19 53.43
C PRO A 80 38.88 32.74 53.04
N ILE A 81 39.98 32.54 52.30
CA ILE A 81 40.40 31.23 51.76
C ILE A 81 40.46 30.12 52.83
N PRO A 82 41.00 30.34 54.04
CA PRO A 82 41.05 29.31 55.08
C PRO A 82 39.67 28.75 55.47
N ILE A 83 38.62 29.57 55.49
CA ILE A 83 37.25 29.13 55.81
C ILE A 83 36.67 28.31 54.65
N GLN A 84 36.94 28.72 53.40
CA GLN A 84 36.52 27.96 52.22
C GLN A 84 37.17 26.55 52.20
N VAL A 85 38.45 26.47 52.58
CA VAL A 85 39.20 25.21 52.69
C VAL A 85 38.67 24.35 53.85
N ALA A 86 38.36 24.96 55.00
CA ALA A 86 37.78 24.26 56.14
C ALA A 86 36.42 23.61 55.79
N LEU A 87 35.56 24.35 55.08
CA LEU A 87 34.29 23.82 54.58
C LEU A 87 34.51 22.63 53.64
N PHE A 88 35.49 22.69 52.74
CA PHE A 88 35.82 21.57 51.86
C PHE A 88 36.15 20.30 52.66
N HIS A 89 37.01 20.42 53.69
CA HIS A 89 37.37 19.29 54.54
C HIS A 89 36.20 18.76 55.38
N SER A 90 35.26 19.63 55.79
CA SER A 90 34.10 19.22 56.58
C SER A 90 33.09 18.41 55.75
N ILE A 91 32.85 18.77 54.49
CA ILE A 91 31.93 18.06 53.59
C ILE A 91 32.60 16.95 52.77
N LYS A 92 33.94 16.86 52.81
CA LYS A 92 34.76 15.83 52.15
C LYS A 92 34.20 14.39 52.24
N PRO A 93 33.66 13.92 53.38
CA PRO A 93 33.12 12.56 53.49
C PRO A 93 31.93 12.29 52.55
N LEU A 94 31.19 13.32 52.14
CA LEU A 94 30.03 13.20 51.23
C LEU A 94 30.44 12.89 49.78
N PHE A 95 31.69 13.20 49.40
CA PHE A 95 32.20 13.01 48.05
C PHE A 95 32.76 11.61 47.79
N ARG A 96 32.57 10.67 48.73
CA ARG A 96 33.07 9.31 48.57
C ARG A 96 32.54 8.69 47.27
N ASN A 97 33.45 8.06 46.51
CA ASN A 97 33.12 7.38 45.25
C ASN A 97 32.55 8.31 44.17
N ARG A 98 32.97 9.58 44.13
CA ARG A 98 32.57 10.55 43.10
C ARG A 98 33.78 11.29 42.55
N PRO A 99 33.83 11.58 41.24
CA PRO A 99 34.84 12.48 40.70
C PRO A 99 34.67 13.88 41.29
N LEU A 100 35.75 14.48 41.74
CA LEU A 100 35.79 15.80 42.33
C LEU A 100 36.70 16.70 41.48
N LEU A 101 36.20 17.89 41.15
CA LEU A 101 36.95 18.93 40.45
C LEU A 101 36.91 20.21 41.28
N ILE A 102 38.07 20.78 41.59
CA ILE A 102 38.16 22.07 42.29
C ILE A 102 38.27 23.17 41.25
N ILE A 103 37.32 24.10 41.28
CA ILE A 103 37.26 25.24 40.39
C ILE A 103 37.64 26.48 41.18
N LEU A 104 38.73 27.10 40.79
CA LEU A 104 39.17 28.39 41.29
C LEU A 104 38.55 29.48 40.41
N ASN A 105 37.57 30.20 40.94
CA ASN A 105 36.78 31.17 40.19
C ASN A 105 37.22 32.62 40.48
N LYS A 106 36.79 33.56 39.62
CA LYS A 106 37.12 35.00 39.65
C LYS A 106 38.61 35.30 39.48
N THR A 107 39.29 34.53 38.64
CA THR A 107 40.73 34.71 38.35
C THR A 107 41.03 36.00 37.57
N ASP A 108 40.00 36.67 37.05
CA ASP A 108 40.08 38.02 36.49
C ASP A 108 40.38 39.09 37.56
N LEU A 109 39.98 38.85 38.82
CA LEU A 109 40.22 39.78 39.92
C LEU A 109 41.53 39.49 40.67
N ARG A 110 41.86 38.21 40.86
CA ARG A 110 43.08 37.78 41.54
C ARG A 110 43.58 36.47 40.94
N LYS A 111 44.82 36.46 40.47
CA LYS A 111 45.42 35.27 39.84
C LYS A 111 46.01 34.34 40.88
N LEU A 112 46.13 33.05 40.55
CA LEU A 112 46.73 32.05 41.43
C LEU A 112 48.20 32.38 41.78
N SER A 113 48.93 33.04 40.88
CA SER A 113 50.31 33.48 41.10
C SER A 113 50.45 34.60 42.14
N GLU A 114 49.37 35.32 42.44
CA GLU A 114 49.35 36.48 43.36
C GLU A 114 48.92 36.08 44.79
N LEU A 115 48.69 34.78 45.02
CA LEU A 115 48.38 34.26 46.34
C LEU A 115 49.61 34.23 47.25
N SER A 116 49.36 34.41 48.54
CA SER A 116 50.39 34.19 49.55
C SER A 116 50.80 32.71 49.53
N PRO A 117 52.06 32.38 49.90
CA PRO A 117 52.49 30.98 49.96
C PRO A 117 51.67 30.16 50.98
N GLU A 118 51.12 30.81 52.02
CA GLU A 118 50.24 30.17 53.01
C GLU A 118 48.89 29.80 52.40
N ASP A 119 48.23 30.72 51.70
CA ASP A 119 46.94 30.45 51.03
C ASP A 119 47.09 29.40 49.94
N ARG A 120 48.22 29.43 49.22
CA ARG A 120 48.52 28.44 48.19
C ARG A 120 48.71 27.05 48.80
N ALA A 121 49.42 26.95 49.92
CA ALA A 121 49.55 25.69 50.66
C ALA A 121 48.20 25.16 51.16
N LEU A 122 47.27 26.04 51.57
CA LEU A 122 45.92 25.64 51.94
C LEU A 122 45.12 25.10 50.75
N ILE A 123 45.22 25.72 49.58
CA ILE A 123 44.57 25.21 48.36
C ILE A 123 45.19 23.87 47.96
N ASP A 124 46.51 23.76 47.98
CA ASP A 124 47.24 22.53 47.66
C ASP A 124 46.89 21.40 48.64
N SER A 125 46.55 21.71 49.91
CA SER A 125 46.08 20.70 50.88
C SER A 125 44.78 19.99 50.47
N MET A 126 43.98 20.60 49.58
CA MET A 126 42.81 19.95 49.00
C MET A 126 43.19 18.89 47.95
N ALA A 127 44.41 18.95 47.39
CA ALA A 127 44.92 18.00 46.40
C ALA A 127 45.23 16.62 47.01
N ASP A 128 45.79 16.63 48.23
CA ASP A 128 46.21 15.45 48.98
C ASP A 128 45.02 14.61 49.49
N ALA A 129 43.80 15.09 49.24
CA ALA A 129 42.58 14.38 49.51
C ALA A 129 42.41 13.19 48.54
N ASP A 130 43.06 12.07 48.83
CA ASP A 130 42.89 10.83 48.07
C ASP A 130 41.41 10.36 48.14
N HIS A 131 40.72 10.52 47.01
CA HIS A 131 39.28 10.27 46.88
C HIS A 131 39.01 9.01 46.05
N GLY A 132 39.54 7.87 46.52
CA GLY A 132 39.24 6.57 45.91
C GLY A 132 39.92 6.36 44.55
N GLY A 133 41.17 6.82 44.43
CA GLY A 133 42.06 6.49 43.29
C GLY A 133 42.11 7.51 42.16
N ALA A 134 41.41 8.65 42.26
CA ALA A 134 41.50 9.74 41.30
C ALA A 134 42.05 11.00 41.97
N ALA A 135 43.15 11.55 41.43
CA ALA A 135 43.74 12.78 41.90
C ALA A 135 42.77 13.96 41.71
N VAL A 136 42.62 14.79 42.73
CA VAL A 136 41.84 16.02 42.65
C VAL A 136 42.58 17.01 41.75
N GLN A 137 41.87 17.59 40.78
CA GLN A 137 42.44 18.55 39.83
C GLN A 137 41.90 19.95 40.10
N PHE A 138 42.74 20.96 39.86
CA PHE A 138 42.41 22.37 39.97
C PHE A 138 42.27 23.01 38.59
N PHE A 139 41.25 23.86 38.43
CA PHE A 139 41.06 24.66 37.22
C PHE A 139 40.83 26.11 37.58
N GLU A 140 41.59 26.99 36.92
CA GLU A 140 41.38 28.44 36.96
C GLU A 140 40.26 28.83 35.98
N THR A 141 39.27 29.56 36.47
CA THR A 141 38.11 29.99 35.68
C THR A 141 37.71 31.43 36.01
N SER A 142 37.19 32.13 35.00
CA SER A 142 36.51 33.40 35.21
C SER A 142 35.19 33.39 34.46
N CYS A 143 34.10 33.61 35.20
CA CYS A 143 32.77 33.80 34.62
C CYS A 143 32.64 35.13 33.85
N ALA A 144 33.46 36.14 34.17
CA ALA A 144 33.39 37.46 33.54
C ALA A 144 34.04 37.46 32.15
N SER A 145 35.27 36.91 32.04
CA SER A 145 35.96 36.77 30.75
C SER A 145 35.57 35.50 29.99
N LYS A 146 34.89 34.55 30.66
CA LYS A 146 34.57 33.19 30.18
C LYS A 146 35.80 32.30 29.99
N ASP A 147 36.95 32.72 30.52
CA ASP A 147 38.18 31.95 30.43
C ASP A 147 38.12 30.69 31.31
N GLY A 148 38.62 29.57 30.78
CA GLY A 148 38.74 28.30 31.50
C GLY A 148 37.43 27.53 31.72
N VAL A 149 36.26 28.14 31.49
CA VAL A 149 34.95 27.52 31.76
C VAL A 149 34.74 26.24 30.93
N ASP A 150 35.03 26.29 29.64
CA ASP A 150 34.84 25.14 28.74
C ASP A 150 35.84 24.01 29.02
N ALA A 151 37.07 24.36 29.40
CA ALA A 151 38.11 23.39 29.77
C ALA A 151 37.71 22.64 31.06
N ALA A 152 37.26 23.36 32.08
CA ALA A 152 36.77 22.78 33.32
C ALA A 152 35.54 21.89 33.09
N LEU A 153 34.60 22.34 32.25
CA LEU A 153 33.42 21.56 31.87
C LEU A 153 33.80 20.25 31.18
N THR A 154 34.68 20.32 30.18
CA THR A 154 35.16 19.16 29.42
C THR A 154 35.81 18.16 30.36
N LYS A 155 36.70 18.62 31.25
CA LYS A 155 37.37 17.76 32.22
C LYS A 155 36.38 17.09 33.19
N GLY A 156 35.42 17.85 33.72
CA GLY A 156 34.38 17.30 34.59
C GLY A 156 33.54 16.22 33.90
N CYS A 157 33.23 16.40 32.61
CA CYS A 157 32.51 15.41 31.81
C CYS A 157 33.35 14.16 31.55
N GLU A 158 34.61 14.31 31.16
CA GLU A 158 35.55 13.19 30.95
C GLU A 158 35.70 12.34 32.20
N LEU A 159 35.98 12.97 33.36
CA LEU A 159 36.16 12.25 34.63
C LEU A 159 34.92 11.44 35.03
N LEU A 160 33.72 11.98 34.80
CA LEU A 160 32.49 11.23 35.05
C LEU A 160 32.28 10.11 34.03
N LEU A 161 32.61 10.36 32.76
CA LEU A 161 32.47 9.39 31.69
C LEU A 161 33.39 8.19 31.92
N ASP A 162 34.66 8.41 32.24
CA ASP A 162 35.65 7.37 32.51
C ASP A 162 35.17 6.44 33.63
N ARG A 163 34.71 7.03 34.74
CA ARG A 163 34.14 6.28 35.86
C ARG A 163 32.90 5.47 35.46
N ARG A 164 32.00 6.06 34.66
CA ARG A 164 30.79 5.37 34.19
C ARG A 164 31.12 4.24 33.22
N VAL A 165 32.11 4.42 32.35
CA VAL A 165 32.62 3.39 31.45
C VAL A 165 33.22 2.25 32.27
N GLU A 166 34.06 2.55 33.27
CA GLU A 166 34.65 1.55 34.16
C GLU A 166 33.58 0.73 34.90
N GLN A 167 32.56 1.39 35.46
CA GLN A 167 31.42 0.72 36.10
C GLN A 167 30.65 -0.17 35.12
N LYS A 168 30.48 0.29 33.86
CA LYS A 168 29.77 -0.45 32.82
C LYS A 168 30.55 -1.68 32.37
N VAL A 169 31.87 -1.57 32.26
CA VAL A 169 32.77 -2.69 31.98
C VAL A 169 32.73 -3.70 33.12
N LYS A 170 32.87 -3.25 34.38
CA LYS A 170 32.76 -4.12 35.58
C LYS A 170 31.42 -4.85 35.66
N SER A 171 30.34 -4.23 35.18
CA SER A 171 29.00 -4.86 35.14
C SER A 171 28.81 -5.91 34.05
N GLY A 172 29.78 -6.12 33.15
CA GLY A 172 29.67 -7.04 32.01
C GLY A 172 28.76 -6.56 30.87
N LYS A 173 28.04 -5.44 31.05
CA LYS A 173 27.13 -4.88 30.02
C LYS A 173 27.88 -4.38 28.78
N ALA A 174 29.18 -4.12 28.89
CA ALA A 174 30.01 -3.69 27.76
C ALA A 174 30.06 -4.73 26.63
N ASP A 175 30.02 -6.03 26.94
CA ASP A 175 30.11 -7.09 25.94
C ASP A 175 28.90 -7.10 24.99
N SER A 176 27.71 -6.71 25.48
CA SER A 176 26.51 -6.56 24.65
C SER A 176 26.65 -5.47 23.57
N LEU A 177 27.55 -4.50 23.79
CA LEU A 177 27.80 -3.38 22.89
C LEU A 177 29.00 -3.61 21.97
N ARG A 178 29.74 -4.70 22.17
CA ARG A 178 30.97 -5.02 21.42
C ARG A 178 30.75 -5.01 19.91
N ASN A 179 29.62 -5.53 19.45
CA ASN A 179 29.27 -5.55 18.01
C ASN A 179 29.08 -4.16 17.41
N ARG A 180 28.72 -3.15 18.21
CA ARG A 180 28.56 -1.75 17.76
C ARG A 180 29.87 -0.98 17.80
N LEU A 181 30.76 -1.33 18.72
CA LEU A 181 32.07 -0.71 18.88
C LEU A 181 33.09 -1.25 17.87
N HIS A 182 32.88 -2.47 17.36
CA HIS A 182 33.77 -3.11 16.42
C HIS A 182 33.63 -2.50 15.02
N VAL A 183 34.66 -1.77 14.59
CA VAL A 183 34.81 -1.32 13.20
C VAL A 183 35.57 -2.40 12.42
N THR A 184 34.99 -2.86 11.32
CA THR A 184 35.60 -3.88 10.46
C THR A 184 36.68 -3.25 9.58
N ASN A 185 37.95 -3.63 9.80
CA ASN A 185 39.07 -3.21 8.96
C ASN A 185 39.15 -4.13 7.72
N MET A 186 38.37 -3.81 6.68
CA MET A 186 38.57 -4.41 5.37
C MET A 186 39.48 -3.51 4.52
N THR A 187 40.51 -4.09 3.91
CA THR A 187 41.32 -3.37 2.92
C THR A 187 40.44 -3.07 1.71
N ALA A 188 40.25 -1.78 1.42
CA ALA A 188 39.44 -1.37 0.28
C ALA A 188 40.08 -1.85 -1.03
N PRO A 189 39.33 -2.49 -1.95
CA PRO A 189 39.86 -2.88 -3.24
C PRO A 189 40.18 -1.63 -4.08
N VAL A 190 41.37 -1.58 -4.67
CA VAL A 190 41.87 -0.46 -5.50
C VAL A 190 40.91 -0.09 -6.65
N ASN A 191 40.12 -1.06 -7.12
CA ASN A 191 39.21 -0.91 -8.26
C ASN A 191 37.83 -0.31 -7.92
N ARG A 192 37.60 0.21 -6.70
CA ARG A 192 36.32 0.83 -6.32
C ARG A 192 36.52 2.19 -5.63
N PRO A 193 37.01 3.22 -6.35
CA PRO A 193 37.10 4.56 -5.79
C PRO A 193 35.70 5.15 -5.54
N PRO A 194 35.56 6.11 -4.61
CA PRO A 194 34.31 6.85 -4.44
C PRO A 194 34.01 7.66 -5.71
N CYS A 195 32.83 7.48 -6.28
CA CYS A 195 32.38 8.21 -7.47
C CYS A 195 31.72 9.54 -7.06
N ILE A 196 32.53 10.56 -6.83
CA ILE A 196 32.06 11.92 -6.51
C ILE A 196 32.14 12.76 -7.80
N PRO A 197 31.02 13.29 -8.32
CA PRO A 197 31.04 14.17 -9.49
C PRO A 197 31.90 15.42 -9.26
N SER A 198 32.56 15.92 -10.31
CA SER A 198 33.40 17.12 -10.25
C SER A 198 32.64 18.36 -9.78
N SER A 199 31.37 18.49 -10.14
CA SER A 199 30.50 19.59 -9.68
C SER A 199 30.38 19.65 -8.15
N VAL A 200 30.17 18.51 -7.50
CA VAL A 200 30.06 18.41 -6.03
C VAL A 200 31.43 18.58 -5.37
N ALA A 201 32.50 18.07 -6.00
CA ALA A 201 33.86 18.23 -5.50
C ALA A 201 34.31 19.70 -5.52
N GLN A 202 33.99 20.45 -6.58
CA GLN A 202 34.27 21.88 -6.70
C GLN A 202 33.46 22.70 -5.69
N GLN A 203 32.18 22.38 -5.47
CA GLN A 203 31.36 23.03 -4.44
C GLN A 203 31.92 22.84 -3.01
N LYS A 204 32.50 21.68 -2.71
CA LYS A 204 33.14 21.42 -1.41
C LYS A 204 34.52 22.06 -1.26
N GLY A 205 35.21 22.29 -2.38
CA GLY A 205 36.57 22.83 -2.42
C GLY A 205 36.66 24.36 -2.45
N GLY A 206 35.55 25.05 -2.75
CA GLY A 206 35.44 26.48 -2.53
C GLY A 206 35.26 26.75 -1.04
N ASP A 207 36.15 27.53 -0.44
CA ASP A 207 35.89 28.14 0.86
C ASP A 207 34.50 28.76 0.81
N GLY A 208 33.62 28.33 1.72
CA GLY A 208 32.18 28.59 1.71
C GLY A 208 31.74 30.07 1.73
N ASN A 209 32.68 31.02 1.57
CA ASN A 209 32.45 32.45 1.46
C ASN A 209 32.62 33.04 0.05
N THR A 210 33.26 32.35 -0.92
CA THR A 210 33.53 32.97 -2.24
C THR A 210 32.47 32.66 -3.30
N ALA A 211 31.57 31.71 -3.03
CA ALA A 211 30.49 31.31 -3.94
C ALA A 211 29.10 31.83 -3.51
N GLU A 212 29.01 32.74 -2.54
CA GLU A 212 27.73 33.31 -2.09
C GLU A 212 27.08 34.27 -3.12
N GLN A 213 27.76 34.57 -4.24
CA GLN A 213 27.25 35.45 -5.29
C GLN A 213 26.89 34.75 -6.61
N GLU A 214 27.15 33.45 -6.76
CA GLU A 214 26.67 32.68 -7.92
C GLU A 214 25.20 32.30 -7.70
N GLN A 215 24.31 33.27 -7.97
CA GLN A 215 22.88 33.12 -8.25
C GLN A 215 22.27 31.81 -7.71
N HIS A 216 22.02 31.75 -6.40
CA HIS A 216 21.26 30.63 -5.85
C HIS A 216 19.91 30.59 -6.58
N GLU A 217 19.68 29.54 -7.40
CA GLU A 217 18.39 29.34 -8.04
C GLU A 217 17.34 29.36 -6.92
N LYS A 218 16.32 30.20 -7.05
CA LYS A 218 15.26 30.31 -6.04
C LYS A 218 14.74 28.92 -5.70
N LEU A 219 14.74 28.57 -4.41
CA LEU A 219 14.21 27.27 -3.99
C LEU A 219 12.71 27.20 -4.32
N GLU A 220 12.19 25.99 -4.53
CA GLU A 220 10.74 25.80 -4.70
C GLU A 220 9.93 26.36 -3.54
N ARG A 221 10.50 26.36 -2.32
CA ARG A 221 9.86 26.91 -1.14
C ARG A 221 9.63 28.42 -1.26
N GLU A 222 10.65 29.16 -1.67
CA GLU A 222 10.54 30.62 -1.84
C GLU A 222 9.54 30.95 -2.95
N ARG A 223 9.60 30.20 -4.06
CA ARG A 223 8.66 30.33 -5.16
C ARG A 223 7.22 30.03 -4.74
N MET A 224 7.01 29.01 -3.90
CA MET A 224 5.71 28.71 -3.31
C MET A 224 5.21 29.88 -2.46
N GLU A 225 6.07 30.46 -1.62
CA GLU A 225 5.73 31.63 -0.78
C GLU A 225 5.35 32.86 -1.64
N GLU A 226 6.04 33.09 -2.76
CA GLU A 226 5.71 34.15 -3.72
C GLU A 226 4.39 33.92 -4.47
N LEU A 227 4.07 32.67 -4.83
CA LEU A 227 2.93 32.31 -5.68
C LEU A 227 1.65 31.91 -4.91
N GLY A 228 1.51 32.38 -3.67
CA GLY A 228 0.28 32.23 -2.89
C GLY A 228 0.33 31.17 -1.79
N GLY A 229 1.50 30.59 -1.53
CA GLY A 229 1.75 29.70 -0.39
C GLY A 229 1.26 28.27 -0.58
N ALA A 230 1.37 27.50 0.50
CA ALA A 230 0.99 26.09 0.53
C ALA A 230 -0.52 25.92 0.29
N GLY A 231 -0.88 25.10 -0.69
CA GLY A 231 -2.27 24.79 -1.06
C GLY A 231 -2.84 25.62 -2.21
N VAL A 232 -2.20 26.73 -2.58
CA VAL A 232 -2.56 27.52 -3.78
C VAL A 232 -1.54 27.28 -4.89
N TYR A 233 -0.25 27.27 -4.55
CA TYR A 233 0.82 27.02 -5.52
C TYR A 233 0.74 25.59 -6.08
N SER A 234 0.68 25.49 -7.41
CA SER A 234 0.81 24.22 -8.14
C SER A 234 2.24 24.09 -8.65
N VAL A 235 2.92 23.00 -8.26
CA VAL A 235 4.30 22.74 -8.67
C VAL A 235 4.32 22.34 -10.15
N ASP A 236 5.05 23.09 -10.97
CA ASP A 236 5.32 22.71 -12.36
C ASP A 236 6.40 21.61 -12.41
N LEU A 237 5.95 20.37 -12.64
CA LEU A 237 6.80 19.18 -12.74
C LEU A 237 7.69 19.20 -13.99
N TRP A 238 7.22 19.81 -15.07
CA TRP A 238 7.93 19.83 -16.35
C TRP A 238 9.02 20.87 -16.38
N ARG A 239 8.97 21.92 -15.54
CA ARG A 239 9.94 23.04 -15.52
C ARG A 239 11.41 22.61 -15.51
N ARG A 240 11.77 21.53 -14.83
CA ARG A 240 13.16 21.04 -14.74
C ARG A 240 13.50 19.90 -15.72
N ALA A 241 12.56 19.49 -16.56
CA ALA A 241 12.83 18.49 -17.58
C ALA A 241 13.84 19.02 -18.61
N LEU A 242 14.80 18.18 -18.97
CA LEU A 242 15.79 18.42 -20.01
C LEU A 242 15.35 17.65 -21.25
N LEU A 243 14.96 18.38 -22.29
CA LEU A 243 14.56 17.86 -23.60
C LEU A 243 15.46 18.46 -24.67
N GLU A 244 15.49 17.86 -25.86
CA GLU A 244 16.30 18.35 -26.98
C GLU A 244 15.85 19.74 -27.44
N ASP A 245 14.55 19.91 -27.67
CA ASP A 245 13.92 21.22 -27.85
C ASP A 245 13.19 21.64 -26.55
N THR A 246 13.13 22.94 -26.29
CA THR A 246 12.38 23.51 -25.17
C THR A 246 10.95 23.89 -25.53
N SER A 247 10.63 23.97 -26.83
CA SER A 247 9.32 24.38 -27.34
C SER A 247 8.19 23.40 -26.97
N TRP A 248 8.44 22.09 -27.17
CA TRP A 248 7.51 20.98 -26.91
C TRP A 248 7.44 20.53 -25.44
N LYS A 249 8.01 21.29 -24.50
CA LYS A 249 8.12 20.91 -23.09
C LYS A 249 6.78 20.74 -22.37
N TYR A 250 5.75 21.44 -22.84
CA TYR A 250 4.40 21.41 -22.29
C TYR A 250 3.41 20.72 -23.23
N ASP A 251 3.90 20.00 -24.23
CA ASP A 251 3.03 19.25 -25.14
C ASP A 251 2.37 18.07 -24.41
N VAL A 252 1.11 17.83 -24.75
CA VAL A 252 0.33 16.75 -24.15
C VAL A 252 0.62 15.46 -24.89
N VAL A 253 1.26 14.50 -24.22
CA VAL A 253 1.51 13.15 -24.76
C VAL A 253 0.20 12.35 -24.72
N PRO A 254 -0.29 11.82 -25.85
CA PRO A 254 -1.47 10.96 -25.85
C PRO A 254 -1.15 9.64 -25.14
N GLU A 255 -1.94 9.27 -24.13
CA GLU A 255 -1.71 8.04 -23.36
C GLU A 255 -2.42 6.83 -23.96
N ILE A 256 -3.64 7.02 -24.48
CA ILE A 256 -4.52 5.95 -24.96
C ILE A 256 -5.05 6.29 -26.35
N MET A 257 -4.99 5.33 -27.27
CA MET A 257 -5.53 5.41 -28.62
C MET A 257 -6.22 4.08 -28.97
N ASP A 258 -7.49 4.14 -29.39
CA ASP A 258 -8.30 2.97 -29.79
C ASP A 258 -8.25 1.77 -28.82
N GLY A 259 -8.28 2.05 -27.51
CA GLY A 259 -8.27 1.04 -26.45
C GLY A 259 -6.89 0.44 -26.14
N HIS A 260 -5.82 0.97 -26.74
CA HIS A 260 -4.44 0.57 -26.52
C HIS A 260 -3.63 1.72 -25.92
N ASN A 261 -2.61 1.42 -25.12
CA ASN A 261 -1.72 2.45 -24.60
C ASN A 261 -0.69 2.83 -25.65
N VAL A 262 -0.46 4.13 -25.85
CA VAL A 262 0.51 4.61 -26.84
C VAL A 262 1.95 4.25 -26.44
N ILE A 263 2.26 4.26 -25.13
CA ILE A 263 3.61 3.95 -24.61
C ILE A 263 4.09 2.55 -25.00
N ASP A 264 3.17 1.59 -25.18
CA ASP A 264 3.49 0.23 -25.57
C ASP A 264 4.05 0.15 -27.01
N PHE A 265 3.81 1.19 -27.81
CA PHE A 265 4.25 1.31 -29.21
C PHE A 265 5.37 2.36 -29.40
N VAL A 266 5.89 2.97 -28.33
CA VAL A 266 7.00 3.94 -28.47
C VAL A 266 8.32 3.18 -28.60
N ASP A 267 8.90 3.21 -29.80
CA ASP A 267 10.19 2.60 -30.12
C ASP A 267 10.99 3.52 -31.06
N PRO A 268 12.29 3.76 -30.81
CA PRO A 268 13.12 4.59 -31.70
C PRO A 268 13.22 4.07 -33.14
N ASP A 269 13.00 2.77 -33.38
CA ASP A 269 13.11 2.13 -34.70
C ASP A 269 11.73 1.70 -35.26
N ILE A 270 10.61 2.30 -34.81
CA ILE A 270 9.26 1.87 -35.20
C ILE A 270 9.01 1.88 -36.72
N ASP A 271 9.51 2.90 -37.43
CA ASP A 271 9.29 3.04 -38.88
C ASP A 271 9.90 1.87 -39.66
N LYS A 272 11.07 1.37 -39.23
CA LYS A 272 11.70 0.21 -39.86
C LYS A 272 10.89 -1.06 -39.63
N LYS A 273 10.33 -1.23 -38.43
CA LYS A 273 9.48 -2.38 -38.10
C LYS A 273 8.18 -2.35 -38.90
N LEU A 274 7.58 -1.16 -39.06
CA LEU A 274 6.39 -0.96 -39.87
C LEU A 274 6.66 -1.30 -41.34
N GLU A 275 7.77 -0.83 -41.90
CA GLU A 275 8.14 -1.11 -43.29
C GLU A 275 8.41 -2.61 -43.55
N MET A 276 8.90 -3.35 -42.55
CA MET A 276 9.03 -4.81 -42.65
C MET A 276 7.65 -5.51 -42.62
N LEU A 277 6.75 -5.05 -41.75
CA LEU A 277 5.39 -5.58 -41.64
C LEU A 277 4.60 -5.35 -42.93
N GLU A 278 4.66 -4.13 -43.49
CA GLU A 278 3.97 -3.80 -44.75
C GLU A 278 4.48 -4.64 -45.92
N ARG A 279 5.79 -4.95 -45.97
CA ARG A 279 6.34 -5.89 -46.98
C ARG A 279 5.81 -7.31 -46.80
N GLU A 280 5.71 -7.79 -45.57
CA GLU A 280 5.15 -9.10 -45.26
C GLU A 280 3.66 -9.17 -45.64
N GLU A 281 2.88 -8.15 -45.27
CA GLU A 281 1.46 -8.05 -45.65
C GLU A 281 1.28 -7.99 -47.17
N ALA A 282 2.12 -7.25 -47.89
CA ALA A 282 2.08 -7.20 -49.35
C ALA A 282 2.37 -8.58 -49.98
N MET A 283 3.32 -9.34 -49.43
CA MET A 283 3.57 -10.72 -49.86
C MET A 283 2.36 -11.62 -49.58
N LEU A 284 1.77 -11.51 -48.39
CA LEU A 284 0.58 -12.28 -48.00
C LEU A 284 -0.64 -11.92 -48.84
N MET A 285 -0.85 -10.64 -49.21
CA MET A 285 -1.94 -10.23 -50.09
C MET A 285 -1.75 -10.75 -51.52
N ALA A 286 -0.52 -10.77 -52.02
CA ALA A 286 -0.21 -11.35 -53.33
C ALA A 286 -0.45 -12.87 -53.36
N GLU A 287 -0.16 -13.56 -52.26
CA GLU A 287 -0.43 -15.00 -52.10
C GLU A 287 -1.92 -15.28 -51.88
N THR A 288 -2.60 -14.44 -51.10
CA THR A 288 -4.02 -14.56 -50.73
C THR A 288 -4.91 -13.83 -51.74
N SER A 289 -4.63 -13.95 -53.04
CA SER A 289 -5.59 -13.53 -54.07
C SER A 289 -6.92 -14.24 -53.80
N LEU A 290 -7.83 -13.51 -53.13
CA LEU A 290 -9.15 -13.95 -52.70
C LEU A 290 -9.89 -14.37 -53.96
N GLY A 291 -10.07 -15.68 -54.14
CA GLY A 291 -10.88 -16.21 -55.21
C GLY A 291 -12.29 -15.60 -55.12
N ASP A 292 -12.71 -14.92 -56.17
CA ASP A 292 -13.95 -14.15 -56.27
C ASP A 292 -15.12 -14.76 -55.47
N ASP A 293 -15.38 -14.20 -54.28
CA ASP A 293 -16.54 -14.51 -53.42
C ASP A 293 -17.88 -14.34 -54.15
N GLU A 294 -17.86 -13.64 -55.29
CA GLU A 294 -19.04 -13.33 -56.09
C GLU A 294 -19.71 -14.58 -56.71
N GLU A 295 -18.94 -15.60 -57.12
CA GLU A 295 -19.52 -16.85 -57.64
C GLU A 295 -20.15 -17.69 -56.53
N VAL A 296 -19.52 -17.72 -55.36
CA VAL A 296 -20.04 -18.42 -54.18
C VAL A 296 -21.31 -17.73 -53.68
N LEU A 297 -21.34 -16.39 -53.67
CA LEU A 297 -22.52 -15.61 -53.33
C LEU A 297 -23.68 -15.84 -54.30
N LYS A 298 -23.42 -15.94 -55.62
CA LYS A 298 -24.45 -16.24 -56.64
C LYS A 298 -25.06 -17.62 -56.42
N LYS A 299 -24.23 -18.65 -56.16
CA LYS A 299 -24.72 -20.01 -55.83
C LYS A 299 -25.55 -20.00 -54.55
N TRP A 300 -25.10 -19.31 -53.50
CA TRP A 300 -25.83 -19.21 -52.23
C TRP A 300 -27.17 -18.50 -52.40
N LYS A 301 -27.22 -17.34 -53.07
CA LYS A 301 -28.47 -16.62 -53.36
C LYS A 301 -29.46 -17.47 -54.15
N HIS A 302 -28.98 -18.26 -55.13
CA HIS A 302 -29.84 -19.19 -55.87
C HIS A 302 -30.43 -20.28 -54.96
N THR A 303 -29.61 -20.87 -54.09
CA THR A 303 -30.10 -21.88 -53.12
C THR A 303 -31.09 -21.30 -52.13
N GLN A 304 -30.92 -20.05 -51.71
CA GLN A 304 -31.83 -19.38 -50.79
C GLN A 304 -33.19 -19.09 -51.45
N GLY A 305 -33.19 -18.62 -52.70
CA GLY A 305 -34.42 -18.42 -53.47
C GLY A 305 -35.22 -19.72 -53.67
N PHE A 306 -34.52 -20.83 -53.96
CA PHE A 306 -35.14 -22.15 -54.07
C PHE A 306 -35.76 -22.63 -52.75
N LEU A 307 -35.06 -22.44 -51.63
CA LEU A 307 -35.56 -22.75 -50.29
C LEU A 307 -36.83 -21.97 -49.94
N ASP A 308 -36.87 -20.68 -50.28
CA ASP A 308 -38.03 -19.83 -50.03
C ASP A 308 -39.26 -20.26 -50.84
N GLU A 309 -39.07 -20.66 -52.10
CA GLU A 309 -40.14 -21.20 -52.93
C GLU A 309 -40.70 -22.51 -52.36
N LEU A 310 -39.81 -23.40 -51.88
CA LEU A 310 -40.17 -24.67 -51.25
C LEU A 310 -40.96 -24.44 -49.95
N HIS A 311 -40.51 -23.48 -49.13
CA HIS A 311 -41.22 -23.06 -47.92
C HIS A 311 -42.60 -22.44 -48.23
N SER A 312 -42.72 -21.67 -49.31
CA SER A 312 -44.00 -21.12 -49.77
C SER A 312 -44.99 -22.22 -50.17
N LYS A 313 -44.54 -23.20 -50.99
CA LYS A 313 -45.36 -24.37 -51.37
C LYS A 313 -45.78 -25.21 -50.17
N MET A 314 -44.90 -25.39 -49.18
CA MET A 314 -45.24 -26.08 -47.92
C MET A 314 -46.30 -25.33 -47.11
N ARG A 315 -46.22 -23.99 -47.04
CA ARG A 315 -47.24 -23.15 -46.39
C ARG A 315 -48.58 -23.26 -47.11
N GLN A 316 -48.59 -23.18 -48.44
CA GLN A 316 -49.80 -23.32 -49.25
C GLN A 316 -50.48 -24.67 -49.02
N ARG A 317 -49.72 -25.78 -49.07
CA ARG A 317 -50.24 -27.13 -48.77
C ARG A 317 -50.73 -27.31 -47.33
N ARG A 318 -50.19 -26.55 -46.37
CA ARG A 318 -50.71 -26.53 -44.99
C ARG A 318 -52.05 -25.81 -44.93
N ILE A 319 -52.19 -24.69 -45.63
CA ILE A 319 -53.44 -23.91 -45.70
C ILE A 319 -54.52 -24.73 -46.40
N GLU A 320 -54.23 -25.34 -47.54
CA GLU A 320 -55.15 -26.25 -48.26
C GLU A 320 -55.61 -27.41 -47.37
N ARG A 321 -54.70 -28.03 -46.61
CA ARG A 321 -55.07 -29.08 -45.64
C ARG A 321 -55.93 -28.55 -44.49
N LYS A 322 -55.72 -27.31 -44.05
CA LYS A 322 -56.58 -26.67 -43.04
C LYS A 322 -57.97 -26.36 -43.60
N LEU A 323 -58.05 -25.84 -44.83
CA LEU A 323 -59.33 -25.56 -45.52
C LEU A 323 -60.11 -26.84 -45.85
N ALA A 324 -59.43 -27.91 -46.29
CA ALA A 324 -60.06 -29.19 -46.57
C ALA A 324 -60.62 -29.88 -45.30
N LYS A 325 -60.12 -29.50 -44.12
CA LYS A 325 -60.68 -29.90 -42.83
C LYS A 325 -61.84 -28.96 -42.44
N SER A 326 -62.97 -29.10 -43.13
CA SER A 326 -64.23 -28.47 -42.69
C SER A 326 -64.85 -29.31 -41.56
N ARG A 327 -64.76 -28.77 -40.33
CA ARG A 327 -65.46 -29.17 -39.08
C ARG A 327 -65.19 -30.62 -38.59
N ASN A 328 -65.19 -30.80 -37.27
CA ASN A 328 -64.94 -32.08 -36.56
C ASN A 328 -66.03 -33.13 -36.85
N GLY A 329 -66.11 -33.61 -38.08
CA GLY A 329 -66.89 -34.79 -38.48
C GLY A 329 -65.97 -35.99 -38.71
N ASN A 330 -66.48 -37.19 -38.45
CA ASN A 330 -65.79 -38.42 -38.80
C ASN A 330 -65.47 -38.41 -40.31
N PRO A 331 -64.22 -38.67 -40.75
CA PRO A 331 -63.89 -38.68 -42.16
C PRO A 331 -64.76 -39.72 -42.88
N VAL A 332 -65.65 -39.25 -43.76
CA VAL A 332 -66.51 -40.15 -44.54
C VAL A 332 -65.61 -41.04 -45.39
N THR A 333 -65.75 -42.36 -45.28
CA THR A 333 -65.07 -43.31 -46.18
C THR A 333 -65.31 -42.85 -47.61
N ARG A 334 -64.26 -42.73 -48.41
CA ARG A 334 -64.25 -42.10 -49.73
C ARG A 334 -65.26 -42.77 -50.70
N LYS A 335 -66.54 -42.40 -50.62
CA LYS A 335 -67.61 -42.83 -51.53
C LYS A 335 -68.00 -41.68 -52.47
N LYS A 336 -67.01 -41.14 -53.20
CA LYS A 336 -67.21 -40.43 -54.47
C LYS A 336 -65.96 -40.62 -55.31
N MET A 337 -66.11 -41.20 -56.51
CA MET A 337 -65.04 -41.29 -57.51
C MET A 337 -64.67 -39.85 -57.94
N LYS A 338 -63.37 -39.52 -57.94
CA LYS A 338 -62.86 -38.28 -58.57
C LYS A 338 -63.12 -38.35 -60.08
N LYS A 339 -63.39 -37.22 -60.74
CA LYS A 339 -63.49 -37.17 -62.21
C LYS A 339 -62.11 -37.45 -62.81
N GLY A 340 -62.04 -38.27 -63.86
CA GLY A 340 -60.76 -38.66 -64.48
C GLY A 340 -59.92 -37.47 -64.99
N SER A 341 -60.57 -36.39 -65.41
CA SER A 341 -59.92 -35.15 -65.86
C SER A 341 -59.18 -34.39 -64.76
N GLU A 342 -59.62 -34.48 -63.51
CA GLU A 342 -58.95 -33.83 -62.37
C GLU A 342 -57.67 -34.59 -61.99
N VAL A 343 -57.72 -35.92 -62.09
CA VAL A 343 -56.56 -36.78 -61.83
C VAL A 343 -55.49 -36.58 -62.91
N GLU A 344 -55.90 -36.39 -64.16
CA GLU A 344 -55.00 -36.11 -65.30
C GLU A 344 -54.25 -34.78 -65.12
N LYS A 345 -54.93 -33.71 -64.70
CA LYS A 345 -54.30 -32.41 -64.42
C LYS A 345 -53.29 -32.48 -63.27
N GLU A 346 -53.63 -33.12 -62.15
CA GLU A 346 -52.73 -33.29 -61.00
C GLU A 346 -51.47 -34.12 -61.35
N LEU A 347 -51.57 -35.05 -62.31
CA LEU A 347 -50.43 -35.88 -62.75
C LEU A 347 -49.49 -35.08 -63.66
N ASN A 348 -50.04 -34.34 -64.62
CA ASN A 348 -49.25 -33.49 -65.51
C ASN A 348 -48.53 -32.38 -64.74
N GLU A 349 -49.15 -31.78 -63.73
CA GLU A 349 -48.50 -30.79 -62.83
C GLU A 349 -47.33 -31.39 -62.02
N LYS A 350 -47.34 -32.70 -61.78
CA LYS A 350 -46.25 -33.41 -61.08
C LYS A 350 -45.23 -34.03 -62.04
N GLY A 351 -45.35 -33.77 -63.34
CA GLY A 351 -44.45 -34.29 -64.38
C GLY A 351 -44.65 -35.77 -64.70
N LEU A 352 -45.83 -36.34 -64.40
CA LEU A 352 -46.21 -37.72 -64.74
C LEU A 352 -47.23 -37.70 -65.89
N ASP A 353 -47.07 -38.59 -66.87
CA ASP A 353 -47.94 -38.67 -68.04
C ASP A 353 -49.38 -39.13 -67.70
N GLY A 354 -50.34 -38.21 -67.77
CA GLY A 354 -51.75 -38.44 -67.45
C GLY A 354 -52.53 -39.26 -68.50
N ALA A 355 -51.98 -39.48 -69.71
CA ALA A 355 -52.70 -40.12 -70.81
C ALA A 355 -53.08 -41.60 -70.52
N LYS A 356 -52.30 -42.31 -69.69
CA LYS A 356 -52.56 -43.72 -69.30
C LYS A 356 -53.84 -43.91 -68.46
N VAL A 357 -54.37 -42.86 -67.83
CA VAL A 357 -55.60 -42.96 -67.00
C VAL A 357 -56.87 -43.02 -67.87
N ARG A 358 -56.83 -42.44 -69.08
CA ARG A 358 -57.96 -42.37 -70.02
C ARG A 358 -58.35 -43.73 -70.63
N GLY A 359 -57.39 -44.64 -70.81
CA GLY A 359 -57.63 -45.95 -71.42
C GLY A 359 -58.52 -46.91 -70.60
N ARG A 360 -58.67 -46.66 -69.28
CA ARG A 360 -59.44 -47.54 -68.37
C ARG A 360 -60.88 -47.09 -68.12
N SER A 361 -61.24 -45.85 -68.45
CA SER A 361 -62.56 -45.25 -68.14
C SER A 361 -63.60 -45.41 -69.26
N VAL A 362 -63.19 -45.79 -70.48
CA VAL A 362 -64.08 -45.96 -71.65
C VAL A 362 -64.80 -47.33 -71.66
N SER A 363 -64.32 -48.32 -70.92
CA SER A 363 -64.84 -49.70 -70.97
C SER A 363 -65.96 -50.05 -69.98
N LYS A 364 -66.37 -49.13 -69.08
CA LYS A 364 -67.30 -49.44 -67.95
C LYS A 364 -68.64 -48.68 -67.96
N GLY A 365 -68.89 -47.83 -68.96
CA GLY A 365 -70.07 -46.92 -69.00
C GLY A 365 -71.32 -47.43 -69.73
N ARG A 366 -71.46 -48.73 -70.00
CA ARG A 366 -72.52 -49.27 -70.89
C ARG A 366 -73.52 -50.26 -70.24
N LYS A 367 -73.53 -50.42 -68.92
CA LYS A 367 -74.51 -51.26 -68.21
C LYS A 367 -75.09 -50.50 -67.02
N ASP A 368 -76.40 -50.61 -66.87
CA ASP A 368 -77.23 -50.23 -65.71
C ASP A 368 -77.84 -48.81 -65.73
N ARG A 369 -78.92 -48.69 -66.51
CA ARG A 369 -80.10 -47.90 -66.16
C ARG A 369 -81.13 -48.87 -65.58
N ASP A 370 -81.56 -48.69 -64.33
CA ASP A 370 -82.95 -48.97 -63.98
C ASP A 370 -83.43 -48.17 -62.74
N SER A 371 -84.74 -48.09 -62.69
CA SER A 371 -85.70 -47.21 -62.05
C SER A 371 -85.95 -47.41 -60.54
N SER A 372 -86.48 -46.35 -59.88
CA SER A 372 -87.52 -46.40 -58.83
C SER A 372 -87.78 -44.96 -58.33
N ILE A 373 -88.90 -44.29 -58.65
CA ILE A 373 -90.24 -44.34 -58.02
C ILE A 373 -90.22 -44.23 -56.48
N LEU A 374 -90.66 -43.04 -56.03
CA LEU A 374 -91.32 -42.68 -54.77
C LEU A 374 -90.57 -42.85 -53.43
N GLY A 375 -90.71 -41.83 -52.56
CA GLY A 375 -90.87 -42.11 -51.13
C GLY A 375 -90.16 -41.20 -50.13
N LYS A 376 -90.72 -40.01 -49.90
CA LYS A 376 -91.03 -39.42 -48.58
C LYS A 376 -89.93 -39.29 -47.49
N ARG A 377 -89.54 -38.02 -47.29
CA ARG A 377 -89.58 -37.23 -46.03
C ARG A 377 -89.77 -37.97 -44.68
N LYS A 378 -88.91 -37.61 -43.71
CA LYS A 378 -89.20 -37.08 -42.35
C LYS A 378 -87.84 -36.67 -41.72
N ARG A 379 -87.58 -35.40 -41.34
CA ARG A 379 -87.98 -34.68 -40.09
C ARG A 379 -87.76 -35.54 -38.84
N ASP A 380 -87.16 -35.12 -37.73
CA ASP A 380 -86.54 -33.89 -37.21
C ASP A 380 -85.91 -34.30 -35.85
N ALA A 381 -85.14 -33.40 -35.21
CA ALA A 381 -84.77 -33.41 -33.77
C ALA A 381 -83.77 -34.52 -33.32
N THR A 382 -82.87 -34.35 -32.33
CA THR A 382 -82.77 -33.43 -31.18
C THR A 382 -81.37 -33.54 -30.54
N GLU A 383 -80.94 -32.42 -29.96
CA GLU A 383 -80.18 -32.18 -28.70
C GLU A 383 -79.21 -33.19 -28.02
N ASN A 384 -78.11 -32.57 -27.56
CA ASN A 384 -77.29 -32.78 -26.35
C ASN A 384 -76.14 -33.82 -26.33
N GLY A 385 -75.03 -33.38 -25.73
CA GLY A 385 -73.81 -34.16 -25.46
C GLY A 385 -72.55 -33.34 -25.78
N GLU A 386 -72.19 -32.38 -24.94
CA GLU A 386 -71.12 -32.53 -23.93
C GLU A 386 -69.69 -32.62 -24.51
N ASP A 387 -69.00 -31.49 -24.34
CA ASP A 387 -67.68 -31.34 -23.75
C ASP A 387 -66.59 -32.40 -23.99
N GLN A 388 -65.44 -31.96 -24.52
CA GLN A 388 -64.11 -32.41 -24.09
C GLN A 388 -62.99 -31.64 -24.81
N GLY A 389 -62.24 -30.86 -24.01
CA GLY A 389 -60.92 -30.35 -24.37
C GLY A 389 -59.90 -31.47 -24.57
N ARG A 390 -58.96 -31.27 -25.51
CA ARG A 390 -57.87 -32.22 -25.78
C ARG A 390 -56.51 -31.55 -25.68
N ALA A 391 -55.67 -32.23 -24.90
CA ALA A 391 -54.33 -31.88 -24.45
C ALA A 391 -53.29 -31.62 -25.54
N GLU A 392 -52.34 -30.74 -25.21
CA GLU A 392 -51.05 -30.61 -25.88
C GLU A 392 -50.08 -31.74 -25.49
N SER A 393 -49.23 -32.06 -26.45
CA SER A 393 -48.41 -33.26 -26.57
C SER A 393 -47.32 -33.41 -25.51
N ALA A 394 -47.28 -34.61 -24.94
CA ALA A 394 -46.24 -35.12 -24.05
C ALA A 394 -44.86 -35.20 -24.72
N ALA A 395 -43.90 -34.46 -24.17
CA ALA A 395 -42.49 -34.80 -24.24
C ALA A 395 -42.17 -35.83 -23.14
N ARG A 396 -41.50 -36.93 -23.53
CA ARG A 396 -41.06 -38.05 -22.68
C ARG A 396 -40.59 -37.59 -21.28
N MET A 397 -41.30 -37.97 -20.22
CA MET A 397 -40.93 -37.61 -18.85
C MET A 397 -40.19 -38.73 -18.11
N ARG A 398 -39.13 -38.28 -17.45
CA ARG A 398 -38.11 -39.00 -16.68
C ARG A 398 -38.67 -39.40 -15.30
N SER A 399 -38.32 -40.62 -14.87
CA SER A 399 -38.25 -41.15 -13.49
C SER A 399 -39.25 -40.68 -12.41
N VAL A 400 -40.05 -41.63 -11.94
CA VAL A 400 -41.14 -41.61 -10.94
C VAL A 400 -40.72 -41.30 -9.49
N SER A 401 -39.53 -40.74 -9.22
CA SER A 401 -39.08 -40.53 -7.81
C SER A 401 -39.57 -39.23 -7.16
N ARG A 402 -39.91 -38.20 -7.94
CA ARG A 402 -40.28 -36.86 -7.42
C ARG A 402 -41.71 -36.72 -6.89
N MET A 403 -42.61 -37.65 -7.25
CA MET A 403 -44.03 -37.58 -6.89
C MET A 403 -44.42 -38.49 -5.72
N LYS A 404 -43.49 -39.31 -5.21
CA LYS A 404 -43.78 -40.25 -4.13
C LYS A 404 -43.97 -39.50 -2.82
N GLY A 405 -45.21 -39.39 -2.35
CA GLY A 405 -45.58 -38.77 -1.08
C GLY A 405 -46.31 -37.42 -1.18
N LEU A 406 -46.61 -36.92 -2.38
CA LEU A 406 -47.38 -35.68 -2.57
C LEU A 406 -48.77 -35.98 -3.15
N PRO A 407 -49.86 -35.45 -2.55
CA PRO A 407 -51.22 -35.86 -2.88
C PRO A 407 -51.76 -35.27 -4.19
N THR A 408 -51.21 -34.16 -4.68
CA THR A 408 -51.69 -33.49 -5.90
C THR A 408 -50.55 -32.89 -6.73
N GLU A 409 -50.79 -32.73 -8.03
CA GLU A 409 -49.84 -32.15 -8.98
C GLU A 409 -49.56 -30.65 -8.69
N LYS A 410 -50.55 -29.92 -8.16
CA LYS A 410 -50.36 -28.56 -7.65
C LYS A 410 -49.36 -28.53 -6.49
N ALA A 411 -49.48 -29.45 -5.53
CA ALA A 411 -48.53 -29.55 -4.42
C ALA A 411 -47.10 -29.88 -4.89
N ALA A 412 -46.93 -30.72 -5.92
CA ALA A 412 -45.62 -30.98 -6.52
C ALA A 412 -44.99 -29.73 -7.15
N ASN A 413 -45.79 -28.93 -7.85
CA ASN A 413 -45.33 -27.67 -8.45
C ASN A 413 -44.95 -26.62 -7.40
N ASP A 414 -45.69 -26.54 -6.29
CA ASP A 414 -45.37 -25.60 -5.21
C ASP A 414 -44.11 -26.02 -4.43
N VAL A 415 -43.91 -27.33 -4.20
CA VAL A 415 -42.65 -27.85 -3.61
C VAL A 415 -41.46 -27.56 -4.52
N GLU A 416 -41.59 -27.71 -5.84
CA GLU A 416 -40.49 -27.39 -6.78
C GLU A 416 -40.17 -25.89 -6.79
N LYS A 417 -41.16 -25.01 -6.64
CA LYS A 417 -40.91 -23.56 -6.47
C LYS A 417 -40.14 -23.26 -5.19
N VAL A 418 -40.50 -23.90 -4.07
CA VAL A 418 -39.78 -23.74 -2.79
C VAL A 418 -38.35 -24.27 -2.90
N ARG A 419 -38.15 -25.42 -3.54
CA ARG A 419 -36.81 -25.98 -3.81
C ARG A 419 -35.94 -25.01 -4.62
N ARG A 420 -36.48 -24.46 -5.71
CA ARG A 420 -35.77 -23.45 -6.53
C ARG A 420 -35.43 -22.19 -5.72
N LYS A 421 -36.34 -21.71 -4.86
CA LYS A 421 -36.05 -20.57 -3.98
C LYS A 421 -34.89 -20.85 -3.01
N ARG A 422 -34.81 -22.06 -2.43
CA ARG A 422 -33.69 -22.45 -1.55
C ARG A 422 -32.36 -22.61 -2.30
N MET A 423 -32.39 -23.03 -3.56
CA MET A 423 -31.18 -23.16 -4.39
C MET A 423 -30.56 -21.83 -4.76
N LYS A 424 -31.36 -20.76 -4.93
CA LYS A 424 -30.85 -19.42 -5.29
C LYS A 424 -29.76 -18.88 -4.37
N LEU A 425 -29.84 -19.15 -3.07
CA LEU A 425 -28.81 -18.69 -2.12
C LEU A 425 -27.45 -19.35 -2.41
N ARG A 426 -27.47 -20.63 -2.78
CA ARG A 426 -26.27 -21.41 -3.10
C ARG A 426 -25.71 -21.09 -4.48
N GLU A 427 -26.59 -20.78 -5.43
CA GLU A 427 -26.22 -20.26 -6.75
C GLU A 427 -25.56 -18.89 -6.64
N LYS A 428 -26.05 -18.03 -5.74
CA LYS A 428 -25.40 -16.73 -5.44
C LYS A 428 -23.98 -16.89 -4.90
N ASP A 429 -23.75 -17.92 -4.09
CA ASP A 429 -22.42 -18.29 -3.57
C ASP A 429 -21.55 -19.05 -4.60
N GLY A 430 -22.04 -19.26 -5.83
CA GLY A 430 -21.30 -19.94 -6.90
C GLY A 430 -21.08 -21.45 -6.70
N ARG A 431 -21.86 -22.11 -5.83
CA ARG A 431 -21.67 -23.54 -5.51
C ARG A 431 -22.15 -24.44 -6.66
N LYS A 432 -21.43 -25.55 -6.91
CA LYS A 432 -21.73 -26.48 -8.02
C LYS A 432 -23.02 -27.29 -7.84
N GLY A 433 -23.56 -27.36 -6.63
CA GLY A 433 -24.80 -28.09 -6.34
C GLY A 433 -24.97 -28.41 -4.86
N GLU A 434 -25.91 -29.30 -4.53
CA GLU A 434 -26.27 -29.55 -3.14
C GLU A 434 -25.21 -30.28 -2.31
N GLY A 435 -24.40 -31.11 -2.97
CA GLY A 435 -23.29 -31.85 -2.37
C GLY A 435 -22.01 -31.03 -2.18
N ASP A 436 -21.94 -29.82 -2.73
CA ASP A 436 -20.75 -28.98 -2.66
C ASP A 436 -20.68 -28.22 -1.33
N LYS A 437 -20.02 -28.86 -0.36
CA LYS A 437 -19.78 -28.35 1.00
C LYS A 437 -18.29 -28.07 1.26
N TRP A 438 -17.48 -27.97 0.22
CA TRP A 438 -16.07 -27.68 0.39
C TRP A 438 -15.87 -26.29 1.02
N VAL A 439 -14.98 -26.21 2.01
CA VAL A 439 -14.60 -24.96 2.67
C VAL A 439 -13.16 -24.65 2.23
N PRO A 440 -12.95 -23.57 1.46
CA PRO A 440 -11.60 -23.19 1.06
C PRO A 440 -10.80 -22.68 2.26
N ASP A 441 -9.51 -23.00 2.30
CA ASP A 441 -8.58 -22.45 3.28
C ASP A 441 -8.10 -21.07 2.80
N TRP A 442 -8.74 -20.02 3.32
CA TRP A 442 -8.43 -18.64 2.95
C TRP A 442 -7.09 -18.15 3.48
N LYS A 443 -6.52 -18.81 4.50
CA LYS A 443 -5.25 -18.42 5.12
C LYS A 443 -4.34 -19.64 5.32
N PRO A 444 -3.86 -20.22 4.21
CA PRO A 444 -3.03 -21.42 4.29
C PRO A 444 -1.74 -21.13 5.05
N LYS A 445 -1.48 -21.96 6.07
CA LYS A 445 -0.40 -21.76 7.03
C LYS A 445 0.98 -21.57 6.38
N HIS A 446 1.26 -22.28 5.28
CA HIS A 446 2.55 -22.20 4.58
C HIS A 446 2.80 -20.85 3.87
N LEU A 447 1.77 -20.01 3.66
CA LEU A 447 1.92 -18.65 3.14
C LEU A 447 2.09 -17.61 4.26
N TYR A 448 1.44 -17.84 5.41
CA TYR A 448 1.33 -16.84 6.49
C TYR A 448 2.21 -17.13 7.72
N SER A 449 2.88 -18.29 7.75
CA SER A 449 3.71 -18.72 8.88
C SER A 449 5.12 -19.06 8.41
N GLY A 450 6.12 -18.53 9.10
CA GLY A 450 7.54 -18.68 8.76
C GLY A 450 8.14 -17.41 8.14
N LYS A 451 9.46 -17.28 8.21
CA LYS A 451 10.23 -16.21 7.54
C LYS A 451 11.30 -16.87 6.67
N ARG A 452 11.52 -16.34 5.47
CA ARG A 452 12.57 -16.83 4.56
C ARG A 452 13.95 -16.52 5.16
N GLY A 453 14.67 -17.57 5.55
CA GLY A 453 16.08 -17.49 5.92
C GLY A 453 17.02 -17.65 4.72
N ILE A 454 18.33 -17.65 4.99
CA ILE A 454 19.37 -17.96 4.01
C ILE A 454 19.50 -19.49 3.91
N GLY A 455 19.33 -20.05 2.71
CA GLY A 455 19.39 -21.49 2.46
C GLY A 455 18.26 -22.01 1.56
N LYS A 456 17.84 -23.26 1.78
CA LYS A 456 16.72 -23.89 1.05
C LYS A 456 15.40 -23.17 1.36
N THR A 457 14.60 -22.92 0.32
CA THR A 457 13.31 -22.25 0.41
C THR A 457 12.16 -23.23 0.27
N ASP A 458 11.03 -22.93 0.93
CA ASP A 458 9.83 -23.80 0.92
C ASP A 458 9.06 -23.78 -0.41
N ARG A 459 9.33 -22.80 -1.26
CA ARG A 459 8.81 -22.70 -2.63
C ARG A 459 9.94 -22.43 -3.61
N ARG A 460 9.78 -22.96 -4.82
CA ARG A 460 10.73 -22.82 -5.94
C ARG A 460 10.82 -21.37 -6.41
#